data_AF-A0A5B7INV1-F1
#
_entry.id   AF-A0A5B7INV1-F1
#
_cell.length_a   1.000
_cell.length_b   1.000
_cell.length_c   1.000
_cell.angle_alpha   90.00
_cell.angle_beta   90.00
_cell.angle_gamma   90.00
#
_symmetry.space_group_name_H-M   'P 1'
#
loop_
_entity.id
_entity.type
_entity.pdbx_description
1 polymer ?
#
loop_
_entity_poly.entity_id
_entity_poly.type
_entity_poly.pdbx_seq_one_letter_code
_entity_poly.pdbx_strand_id
1 'polypeptide(L)'
;MRNSSNMVLLTFFGSTFTDCVHIGPINLRCFSCYGYGHGKSSCKEASRCGNCSALDSHSEDYCNAVAYCFHCHDAHQVRSRRCPRYRLEQDILQLANSQFISLGSARHELL
;
A
#
# COMPACT_ATOMS: atom_id res chain seq x y z
N MET A 1 32.83 -51.32 0.20
CA MET A 1 32.36 -51.39 1.60
C MET A 1 31.65 -50.08 1.90
N ARG A 2 30.34 -50.17 2.14
CA ARG A 2 29.41 -49.04 2.40
C ARG A 2 29.89 -48.26 3.62
N ASN A 3 30.22 -46.98 3.46
CA ASN A 3 30.24 -46.06 4.58
C ASN A 3 28.99 -45.19 4.49
N SER A 4 28.05 -45.46 5.39
CA SER A 4 26.80 -44.73 5.55
C SER A 4 27.11 -43.39 6.19
N SER A 5 27.23 -42.33 5.38
CA SER A 5 27.15 -40.97 5.90
C SER A 5 25.68 -40.66 6.21
N ASN A 6 25.34 -40.72 7.50
CA ASN A 6 24.08 -40.19 8.04
C ASN A 6 23.99 -38.69 7.70
N MET A 7 23.29 -38.34 6.63
CA MET A 7 22.90 -36.96 6.37
C MET A 7 21.61 -36.69 7.13
N VAL A 8 21.76 -36.06 8.28
CA VAL A 8 20.67 -35.62 9.15
C VAL A 8 19.78 -34.65 8.38
N LEU A 9 18.51 -35.03 8.22
CA LEU A 9 17.44 -34.14 7.74
C LEU A 9 17.16 -33.11 8.84
N LEU A 10 17.75 -31.92 8.72
CA LEU A 10 17.41 -30.79 9.59
C LEU A 10 16.11 -30.16 9.08
N THR A 11 14.99 -30.49 9.73
CA THR A 11 13.73 -29.78 9.57
C THR A 11 13.90 -28.34 10.06
N PHE A 12 13.91 -27.38 9.15
CA PHE A 12 13.76 -25.97 9.53
C PHE A 12 12.32 -25.79 9.98
N PHE A 13 12.09 -25.86 11.30
CA PHE A 13 10.86 -25.38 11.92
C PHE A 13 10.57 -23.98 11.39
N GLY A 14 9.34 -23.78 10.93
CA GLY A 14 8.85 -22.57 10.26
C GLY A 14 9.41 -21.28 10.85
N SER A 15 10.50 -20.80 10.28
CA SER A 15 10.85 -19.40 10.34
C SER A 15 10.02 -18.75 9.25
N THR A 16 8.80 -18.32 9.61
CA THR A 16 8.19 -17.19 8.91
C THR A 16 9.24 -16.10 8.97
N PHE A 17 9.89 -15.86 7.83
CA PHE A 17 10.87 -14.82 7.65
C PHE A 17 10.24 -13.57 8.25
N THR A 18 10.86 -13.04 9.30
CA THR A 18 10.42 -11.80 9.93
C THR A 18 10.30 -10.76 8.83
N ASP A 19 9.06 -10.46 8.43
CA ASP A 19 8.68 -9.37 7.54
C ASP A 19 8.93 -8.00 8.22
N CYS A 20 10.05 -7.88 8.92
CA CYS A 20 10.65 -6.62 9.31
C CYS A 20 11.48 -6.12 8.12
N VAL A 21 10.87 -6.08 6.93
CA VAL A 21 11.46 -5.34 5.83
C VAL A 21 11.31 -3.87 6.18
N HIS A 22 12.39 -3.28 6.69
CA HIS A 22 12.57 -1.84 6.82
C HIS A 22 12.66 -1.21 5.41
N ILE A 23 11.53 -1.15 4.71
CA ILE A 23 11.34 -0.18 3.64
C ILE A 23 10.87 1.09 4.34
N GLY A 24 11.71 2.13 4.31
CA GLY A 24 11.37 3.46 4.85
C GLY A 24 10.00 3.97 4.36
N PRO A 25 9.45 5.01 4.99
CA PRO A 25 8.02 5.35 4.96
C PRO A 25 7.57 5.82 3.58
N ILE A 26 7.35 4.89 2.66
CA ILE A 26 6.72 5.19 1.39
C ILE A 26 5.26 4.82 1.58
N ASN A 27 4.42 5.86 1.74
CA ASN A 27 3.01 5.73 1.44
C ASN A 27 2.92 5.31 -0.02
N LEU A 28 2.89 3.99 -0.27
CA LEU A 28 2.77 3.39 -1.59
C LEU A 28 1.36 3.65 -2.09
N ARG A 29 1.13 4.90 -2.46
CA ARG A 29 -0.02 5.33 -3.23
C ARG A 29 0.33 5.07 -4.68
N CYS A 30 -0.43 4.20 -5.32
CA CYS A 30 -0.27 3.92 -6.72
C CYS A 30 -0.55 5.20 -7.54
N PHE A 31 0.40 5.62 -8.37
CA PHE A 31 0.21 6.79 -9.25
C PHE A 31 -0.75 6.53 -10.43
N SER A 32 -1.18 5.28 -10.63
CA SER A 32 -2.14 4.90 -11.68
C SER A 32 -3.58 4.89 -11.13
N CYS A 33 -3.85 4.09 -10.08
CA CYS A 33 -5.21 3.90 -9.56
C CYS A 33 -5.50 4.69 -8.26
N TYR A 34 -4.48 5.32 -7.66
CA TYR A 34 -4.53 5.97 -6.34
C TYR A 34 -4.94 5.10 -5.16
N GLY A 35 -4.87 3.77 -5.33
CA GLY A 35 -4.97 2.82 -4.23
C GLY A 35 -3.74 2.89 -3.32
N TYR A 36 -3.91 2.46 -2.07
CA TYR A 36 -2.84 2.36 -1.08
C TYR A 36 -2.32 0.93 -0.98
N GLY A 37 -1.04 0.78 -0.62
CA GLY A 37 -0.40 -0.52 -0.36
C GLY A 37 0.27 -1.17 -1.57
N HIS A 38 0.31 -0.51 -2.73
CA HIS A 38 1.01 -1.01 -3.90
C HIS A 38 1.56 0.12 -4.79
N GLY A 39 2.60 -0.18 -5.56
CA GLY A 39 3.22 0.74 -6.49
C GLY A 39 2.62 0.64 -7.89
N LYS A 40 3.03 1.54 -8.80
CA LYS A 40 2.56 1.54 -10.20
C LYS A 40 2.86 0.23 -10.93
N SER A 41 4.03 -0.38 -10.69
CA SER A 41 4.46 -1.63 -11.35
C SER A 41 3.67 -2.87 -10.93
N SER A 42 3.05 -2.86 -9.74
CA SER A 42 2.24 -3.96 -9.23
C SER A 42 0.74 -3.68 -9.28
N CYS A 43 0.33 -2.56 -9.89
CA CYS A 43 -1.06 -2.17 -10.06
C CYS A 43 -1.77 -3.11 -11.05
N LYS A 44 -2.90 -3.67 -10.63
CA LYS A 44 -3.78 -4.49 -11.48
C LYS A 44 -5.05 -3.73 -11.89
N GLU A 45 -5.38 -2.66 -11.17
CA GLU A 45 -6.50 -1.79 -11.44
C GLU A 45 -6.25 -0.84 -12.62
N ALA A 46 -7.36 -0.51 -13.30
CA ALA A 46 -7.42 0.52 -14.32
C ALA A 46 -6.96 1.90 -13.80
N SER A 47 -6.43 2.73 -14.70
CA SER A 47 -5.93 4.03 -14.32
C SER A 47 -7.10 4.97 -14.01
N ARG A 48 -6.87 5.86 -13.06
CA ARG A 48 -7.89 6.77 -12.54
C ARG A 48 -7.40 8.19 -12.68
N CYS A 49 -8.30 9.12 -13.02
CA CYS A 49 -7.98 10.54 -13.02
C CYS A 49 -7.78 11.05 -11.57
N GLY A 50 -6.67 11.75 -11.32
CA GLY A 50 -6.37 12.32 -9.99
C GLY A 50 -7.32 13.42 -9.52
N ASN A 51 -8.04 14.06 -10.46
CA ASN A 51 -9.01 15.12 -10.16
C ASN A 51 -10.40 14.56 -9.86
N CYS A 52 -11.04 13.89 -10.82
CA CYS A 52 -12.44 13.45 -10.70
C CYS A 52 -12.62 11.97 -10.37
N SER A 53 -11.55 11.22 -10.13
CA SER A 53 -11.58 9.78 -9.87
C SER A 53 -12.22 8.93 -10.98
N ALA A 54 -12.45 9.44 -12.19
CA ALA A 54 -13.00 8.65 -13.29
C ALA A 54 -11.95 7.67 -13.84
N LEU A 55 -12.40 6.48 -14.26
CA LEU A 55 -11.55 5.46 -14.88
C LEU A 55 -11.30 5.81 -16.35
N ASP A 56 -10.03 5.74 -16.79
CA ASP A 56 -9.52 5.75 -18.18
C ASP A 56 -10.22 6.67 -19.21
N SER A 57 -10.86 7.75 -18.76
CA SER A 57 -11.75 8.56 -19.62
C SER A 57 -11.06 9.75 -20.26
N HIS A 58 -9.95 10.24 -19.69
CA HIS A 58 -9.22 11.41 -20.17
C HIS A 58 -7.83 11.52 -19.51
N SER A 59 -6.94 12.29 -20.14
CA SER A 59 -5.66 12.71 -19.52
C SER A 59 -5.91 13.67 -18.36
N GLU A 60 -5.11 13.59 -17.30
CA GLU A 60 -5.22 14.49 -16.14
C GLU A 60 -5.13 15.97 -16.52
N ASP A 61 -4.37 16.30 -17.56
CA ASP A 61 -4.15 17.67 -18.03
C ASP A 61 -5.42 18.32 -18.62
N TYR A 62 -6.38 17.51 -19.07
CA TYR A 62 -7.60 17.96 -19.73
C TYR A 62 -8.86 17.55 -18.95
N CYS A 63 -8.75 17.41 -17.63
CA CYS A 63 -9.89 17.12 -16.76
C CYS A 63 -10.67 18.39 -16.40
N ASN A 64 -11.82 18.59 -17.05
CA ASN A 64 -12.77 19.67 -16.70
C ASN A 64 -13.86 19.24 -15.71
N ALA A 65 -13.79 17.99 -15.22
CA ALA A 65 -14.77 17.48 -14.27
C ALA A 65 -14.53 18.04 -12.86
N VAL A 66 -15.60 18.08 -12.06
CA VAL A 66 -15.54 18.49 -10.66
C VAL A 66 -14.60 17.55 -9.90
N ALA A 67 -13.77 18.14 -9.03
CA ALA A 67 -12.85 17.38 -8.19
C ALA A 67 -13.65 16.44 -7.28
N TYR A 68 -13.30 15.17 -7.29
CA TYR A 68 -14.02 14.14 -6.56
C TYR A 68 -13.05 13.06 -6.10
N CYS A 69 -13.18 12.67 -4.82
CA CYS A 69 -12.35 11.65 -4.22
C CYS A 69 -13.13 10.36 -3.97
N PHE A 70 -12.78 9.28 -4.67
CA PHE A 70 -13.44 7.98 -4.47
C PHE A 70 -13.20 7.32 -3.11
N HIS A 71 -12.22 7.80 -2.32
CA HIS A 71 -11.90 7.23 -1.01
C HIS A 71 -12.83 7.72 0.12
N CYS A 72 -13.30 8.96 0.02
CA CYS A 72 -14.13 9.61 1.05
C CYS A 72 -15.43 10.20 0.48
N HIS A 73 -15.61 10.13 -0.83
CA HIS A 73 -16.77 10.66 -1.56
C HIS A 73 -16.96 12.19 -1.45
N ASP A 74 -15.90 12.92 -1.09
CA ASP A 74 -15.92 14.38 -0.97
C ASP A 74 -15.44 15.11 -2.24
N ALA A 75 -15.84 16.38 -2.32
CA ALA A 75 -15.52 17.31 -3.41
C ALA A 75 -14.08 17.85 -3.34
N HIS A 76 -13.09 16.96 -3.54
CA HIS A 76 -11.69 17.34 -3.67
C HIS A 76 -10.91 16.31 -4.50
N GLN A 77 -9.72 16.69 -4.96
CA GLN A 77 -8.83 15.78 -5.70
C GLN A 77 -8.39 14.59 -4.84
N VAL A 78 -8.16 13.43 -5.45
CA VAL A 78 -7.72 12.22 -4.74
C VAL A 78 -6.36 12.42 -4.06
N ARG A 79 -5.51 13.26 -4.64
CA ARG A 79 -4.18 13.58 -4.13
C ARG A 79 -4.19 14.53 -2.91
N SER A 80 -5.35 15.08 -2.55
CA SER A 80 -5.49 16.07 -1.48
C SER A 80 -5.03 15.54 -0.12
N ARG A 81 -4.17 16.30 0.56
CA ARG A 81 -3.73 16.00 1.94
C ARG A 81 -4.81 16.26 3.00
N ARG A 82 -5.91 16.90 2.61
CA ARG A 82 -7.08 17.11 3.48
C ARG A 82 -8.00 15.90 3.53
N CYS A 83 -7.82 14.94 2.62
CA CYS A 83 -8.62 13.72 2.58
C CYS A 83 -8.49 12.95 3.91
N PRO A 84 -9.61 12.57 4.57
CA PRO A 84 -9.56 11.82 5.82
C PRO A 84 -8.90 10.45 5.63
N ARG A 85 -9.12 9.80 4.48
CA ARG A 85 -8.46 8.52 4.15
C ARG A 85 -6.95 8.66 4.01
N TYR A 86 -6.47 9.77 3.43
CA TYR A 86 -5.04 10.03 3.31
C TYR A 86 -4.40 10.21 4.69
N ARG A 87 -5.06 10.96 5.59
CA ARG A 87 -4.57 11.15 6.97
C ARG A 87 -4.49 9.83 7.72
N LEU A 88 -5.52 9.00 7.62
CA LEU A 88 -5.52 7.67 8.24
C LEU A 88 -4.34 6.80 7.77
N GLU A 89 -4.06 6.76 6.46
CA GLU A 89 -2.91 6.00 5.95
C GLU A 89 -1.56 6.60 6.38
N GLN A 90 -1.48 7.91 6.63
CA GLN A 90 -0.31 8.53 7.26
C GLN A 90 -0.17 8.11 8.72
N ASP A 91 -1.27 8.07 9.47
CA ASP A 91 -1.27 7.66 10.89
C ASP A 91 -0.87 6.18 11.02
N ILE A 92 -1.38 5.31 10.14
CA ILE A 92 -0.97 3.89 10.04
C ILE A 92 0.52 3.76 9.78
N LEU A 93 1.06 4.55 8.84
CA LEU A 93 2.49 4.53 8.56
C LEU A 93 3.30 5.03 9.75
N GLN A 94 2.85 6.11 10.39
CA GLN A 94 3.52 6.65 11.56
C GLN A 94 3.53 5.65 12.72
N LEU A 95 2.42 4.93 12.94
CA LEU A 95 2.30 3.88 13.94
C LEU A 95 3.20 2.68 13.64
N ALA A 96 3.18 2.20 12.39
CA ALA A 96 4.04 1.11 11.95
C ALA A 96 5.52 1.44 12.14
N ASN A 97 5.94 2.68 11.85
CA ASN A 97 7.31 3.13 12.05
C ASN A 97 7.66 3.37 13.51
N SER A 98 6.75 3.87 14.33
CA SER A 98 7.01 4.18 15.75
C SER A 98 7.07 2.93 16.62
N GLN A 99 6.24 1.93 16.32
CA GLN A 99 6.16 0.68 17.06
C GLN A 99 6.93 -0.47 16.39
N PHE A 100 7.51 -0.23 15.21
CA PHE A 100 8.21 -1.24 14.40
C PHE A 100 7.37 -2.48 14.09
N ILE A 101 6.06 -2.27 13.88
CA ILE A 101 5.10 -3.32 13.52
C ILE A 101 4.80 -3.29 12.03
N SER A 102 4.24 -4.39 11.51
CA SER A 102 3.82 -4.45 10.11
C SER A 102 2.67 -3.48 9.81
N LEU A 103 2.53 -3.04 8.54
CA LEU A 103 1.39 -2.21 8.11
C LEU A 103 0.04 -2.90 8.34
N GLY A 104 -0.01 -4.23 8.27
CA GLY A 104 -1.22 -4.99 8.58
C GLY A 104 -1.60 -4.88 10.05
N SER A 105 -0.62 -5.00 10.95
CA SER A 105 -0.80 -4.82 12.39
C SER A 105 -1.23 -3.40 12.73
N ALA A 106 -0.56 -2.38 12.16
CA ALA A 106 -0.91 -0.98 12.39
C ALA A 106 -2.33 -0.64 11.88
N ARG A 107 -2.78 -1.27 10.79
CA ARG A 107 -4.17 -1.15 10.32
C ARG A 107 -5.16 -1.75 11.30
N HIS A 108 -4.88 -2.92 11.87
CA HIS A 108 -5.75 -3.55 12.87
C HIS A 108 -5.87 -2.73 14.17
N GLU A 109 -4.90 -1.87 14.47
CA GLU A 109 -5.00 -0.97 15.64
C GLU A 109 -5.82 0.30 15.37
N LEU A 110 -5.91 0.76 14.11
CA LEU A 110 -6.52 2.05 13.75
C LEU A 110 -7.85 1.94 12.96
N LEU A 111 -8.21 0.75 12.49
CA LEU A 111 -9.44 0.45 11.74
C LEU A 111 -10.31 -0.55 12.52
#